data_AF-A0A3C2DVT5-F1
#
_entry.id   AF-A0A3C2DVT5-F1
#
_cell.length_a   1.000
_cell.length_b   1.000
_cell.length_c   1.000
_cell.angle_alpha   90.00
_cell.angle_beta   90.00
_cell.angle_gamma   90.00
#
_symmetry.space_group_name_H-M   'P 1'
#
loop_
_entity.id
_entity.type
_entity.pdbx_description
1 polymer ?
#
loop_
_entity_poly.entity_id
_entity_poly.type
_entity_poly.pdbx_seq_one_letter_code
_entity_poly.pdbx_strand_id
1 'polypeptide(L)'
;KYMPGTELEVDCISDGTTVLIPGIMEHIDRAGIHSGDSISVYPAVTLSEKVQKTIVDYTKRLASALHVIGMMNIQFIVLKEEVYIIEVNPRSSRTVPYISKVTGIPAIALATRAMLGEKLADMGYGTGLFRKSGYYAIKLPVFSFEKIIGADTSLGPEMKSTGEVLGISKDYNEALLKAFDGGGVSLPKDGKIIVTVRDKDKAEVCEMLKEFKDSQFKFYATPGTRKALLEAGIDAKPVNKLTGESPNIMDMLHSGDVSLIINTPTHGRRPDRDGFKLRRIAVESGTSCLTSLDAAKALMRSTFIVPSDKMSLTDIATLKITPDVK
;
A
#
# COMPACT_ATOMS: atom_id res chain seq x y z
N LYS A 1 -6.57 -22.01 2.00
CA LYS A 1 -7.59 -21.49 1.06
C LYS A 1 -7.31 -20.01 0.85
N TYR A 2 -7.25 -19.52 -0.39
CA TYR A 2 -7.07 -18.09 -0.65
C TYR A 2 -8.33 -17.30 -0.23
N MET A 3 -8.15 -16.15 0.42
CA MET A 3 -9.23 -15.29 0.90
C MET A 3 -9.02 -13.86 0.39
N PRO A 4 -9.92 -13.34 -0.48
CA PRO A 4 -9.80 -11.98 -0.98
C PRO A 4 -10.37 -10.99 0.05
N GLY A 5 -9.52 -10.51 0.96
CA GLY A 5 -9.89 -9.54 1.99
C GLY A 5 -8.83 -8.46 2.17
N THR A 6 -9.11 -7.53 3.09
CA THR A 6 -8.17 -6.48 3.48
C THR A 6 -7.13 -7.08 4.41
N GLU A 7 -5.86 -6.97 4.05
CA GLU A 7 -4.77 -7.43 4.89
C GLU A 7 -4.37 -6.34 5.88
N LEU A 8 -4.08 -6.74 7.12
CA LEU A 8 -3.70 -5.85 8.20
C LEU A 8 -2.44 -6.34 8.88
N GLU A 9 -1.64 -5.41 9.39
CA GLU A 9 -0.46 -5.69 10.18
C GLU A 9 -0.59 -4.99 11.54
N VAL A 10 -0.26 -5.71 12.62
CA VAL A 10 -0.31 -5.19 13.99
C VAL A 10 0.99 -5.54 14.68
N ASP A 11 1.73 -4.52 15.07
CA ASP A 11 2.83 -4.67 16.02
C ASP A 11 2.33 -4.44 17.43
N CYS A 12 2.83 -5.22 18.38
CA CYS A 12 2.54 -5.05 19.79
C CYS A 12 3.77 -5.36 20.65
N ILE A 13 3.76 -4.78 21.84
CA ILE A 13 4.74 -5.03 22.91
C ILE A 13 4.01 -5.74 24.04
N SER A 14 4.59 -6.80 24.60
CA SER A 14 4.06 -7.47 25.79
C SER A 14 5.11 -7.55 26.90
N ASP A 15 4.67 -7.42 28.15
CA ASP A 15 5.45 -7.73 29.36
C ASP A 15 5.09 -9.10 29.96
N GLY A 16 4.41 -9.96 29.18
CA GLY A 16 3.92 -11.27 29.62
C GLY A 16 2.57 -11.21 30.35
N THR A 17 2.12 -10.04 30.81
CA THR A 17 0.80 -9.87 31.47
C THR A 17 -0.13 -8.98 30.66
N THR A 18 0.40 -7.89 30.12
CA THR A 18 -0.32 -6.88 29.36
C THR A 18 0.30 -6.70 27.98
N VAL A 19 -0.42 -6.00 27.11
CA VAL A 19 0.01 -5.71 25.74
C VAL A 19 -0.25 -4.25 25.44
N LEU A 20 0.71 -3.59 24.77
CA LEU A 20 0.57 -2.27 24.16
C LEU A 20 0.62 -2.42 22.63
N ILE A 21 -0.36 -1.89 21.93
CA ILE A 21 -0.46 -1.89 20.47
C ILE A 21 -0.31 -0.43 20.01
N PRO A 22 0.82 -0.02 19.42
CA PRO A 22 1.01 1.35 18.94
C PRO A 22 -0.01 1.77 17.87
N GLY A 23 -0.48 0.82 17.05
CA GLY A 23 -1.41 1.09 15.97
C GLY A 23 -1.80 -0.16 15.20
N ILE A 24 -2.91 -0.05 14.47
CA ILE A 24 -3.32 -1.04 13.47
C ILE A 24 -3.02 -0.45 12.11
N MET A 25 -2.30 -1.21 11.28
CA MET A 25 -1.87 -0.81 9.95
C MET A 25 -2.70 -1.58 8.92
N GLU A 26 -3.21 -0.88 7.91
CA GLU A 26 -4.08 -1.42 6.87
C GLU A 26 -3.38 -1.40 5.51
N HIS A 27 -3.38 -2.51 4.79
CA HIS A 27 -2.84 -2.56 3.44
C HIS A 27 -3.86 -2.01 2.44
N ILE A 28 -3.39 -1.19 1.50
CA ILE A 28 -4.18 -0.79 0.32
C ILE A 28 -4.34 -1.97 -0.63
N ASP A 29 -3.25 -2.71 -0.84
CA ASP A 29 -3.25 -3.90 -1.66
C ASP A 29 -4.04 -5.03 -1.00
N ARG A 30 -4.96 -5.65 -1.76
CA ARG A 30 -5.67 -6.85 -1.28
C ARG A 30 -4.72 -8.02 -1.01
N ALA A 31 -5.15 -8.92 -0.12
CA ALA A 31 -4.41 -10.14 0.21
C ALA A 31 -3.99 -10.90 -1.07
N GLY A 32 -2.74 -11.34 -1.12
CA GLY A 32 -2.13 -12.01 -2.28
C GLY A 32 -0.93 -11.27 -2.87
N ILE A 33 -0.78 -9.98 -2.55
CA ILE A 33 0.50 -9.27 -2.61
C ILE A 33 1.13 -9.37 -1.21
N HIS A 34 2.41 -9.72 -1.14
CA HIS A 34 3.13 -9.91 0.11
C HIS A 34 3.16 -8.61 0.94
N SER A 35 2.94 -8.68 2.26
CA SER A 35 2.91 -7.51 3.17
C SER A 35 4.06 -6.52 3.00
N GLY A 36 5.27 -7.02 2.76
CA GLY A 36 6.47 -6.21 2.49
C GLY A 36 6.46 -5.42 1.17
N ASP A 37 5.64 -5.83 0.21
CA ASP A 37 5.45 -5.18 -1.10
C ASP A 37 4.10 -4.44 -1.20
N SER A 38 3.30 -4.45 -0.13
CA SER A 38 2.03 -3.74 -0.06
C SER A 38 2.22 -2.32 0.48
N ILE A 39 1.40 -1.39 0.00
CA ILE A 39 1.29 -0.05 0.60
C ILE A 39 0.54 -0.19 1.92
N SER A 40 1.13 0.28 3.02
CA SER A 40 0.56 0.17 4.36
C SER A 40 0.19 1.54 4.93
N VAL A 41 -0.97 1.62 5.57
CA VAL A 41 -1.60 2.84 6.06
C VAL A 41 -1.77 2.77 7.56
N TYR A 42 -1.23 3.77 8.26
CA TYR A 42 -1.56 4.06 9.65
C TYR A 42 -2.24 5.43 9.76
N PRO A 43 -3.26 5.58 10.63
CA PRO A 43 -4.06 4.49 11.21
C PRO A 43 -4.89 3.80 10.13
N ALA A 44 -5.33 2.57 10.38
CA ALA A 44 -6.33 1.91 9.56
C ALA A 44 -7.56 2.81 9.32
N VAL A 45 -8.05 2.84 8.09
CA VAL A 45 -9.02 3.82 7.57
C VAL A 45 -10.40 3.21 7.41
N THR A 46 -10.49 1.97 6.95
CA THR A 46 -11.77 1.35 6.56
C THR A 46 -12.37 0.44 7.63
N LEU A 47 -11.61 0.15 8.70
CA LEU A 47 -12.02 -0.82 9.70
C LEU A 47 -13.09 -0.29 10.66
N SER A 48 -14.16 -1.06 10.83
CA SER A 48 -15.17 -0.81 11.85
C SER A 48 -14.60 -0.91 13.26
N GLU A 49 -15.27 -0.29 14.24
CA GLU A 49 -14.89 -0.43 15.65
C GLU A 49 -14.96 -1.88 16.13
N LYS A 50 -15.93 -2.65 15.62
CA LYS A 50 -16.09 -4.07 15.95
C LYS A 50 -14.82 -4.83 15.57
N VAL A 51 -14.37 -4.67 14.31
CA VAL A 51 -13.15 -5.31 13.80
C VAL A 51 -11.92 -4.88 14.60
N GLN A 52 -11.76 -3.59 14.89
CA GLN A 52 -10.64 -3.09 15.69
C GLN A 52 -10.62 -3.71 17.10
N LYS A 53 -11.79 -3.81 17.77
CA LYS A 53 -11.90 -4.47 19.08
C LYS A 53 -11.55 -5.95 19.01
N THR A 54 -11.99 -6.65 17.98
CA THR A 54 -11.64 -8.07 17.74
C THR A 54 -10.15 -8.26 17.55
N ILE A 55 -9.49 -7.40 16.76
CA ILE A 55 -8.03 -7.43 16.56
C ILE A 55 -7.28 -7.23 17.88
N VAL A 56 -7.72 -6.29 18.72
CA VAL A 56 -7.11 -6.05 20.03
C VAL A 56 -7.28 -7.27 20.95
N ASP A 57 -8.47 -7.89 20.98
CA ASP A 57 -8.72 -9.13 21.73
C ASP A 57 -7.79 -10.26 21.26
N TYR A 58 -7.75 -10.51 19.96
CA TYR A 58 -6.92 -11.57 19.38
C TYR A 58 -5.44 -11.34 19.68
N THR A 59 -4.97 -10.11 19.56
CA THR A 59 -3.58 -9.74 19.87
C THR A 59 -3.23 -10.06 21.32
N LYS A 60 -4.09 -9.72 22.28
CA LYS A 60 -3.87 -10.03 23.71
C LYS A 60 -3.86 -11.53 23.97
N ARG A 61 -4.80 -12.26 23.39
CA ARG A 61 -4.91 -13.72 23.55
C ARG A 61 -3.71 -14.44 22.96
N LEU A 62 -3.24 -14.00 21.79
CA LEU A 62 -2.05 -14.55 21.14
C LEU A 62 -0.78 -14.27 21.95
N ALA A 63 -0.59 -13.03 22.42
CA ALA A 63 0.56 -12.68 23.25
C ALA A 63 0.65 -13.57 24.50
N SER A 64 -0.49 -13.78 25.18
CA SER A 64 -0.56 -14.62 26.37
C SER A 64 -0.33 -16.10 26.06
N ALA A 65 -1.01 -16.64 25.03
CA ALA A 65 -0.91 -18.06 24.68
C ALA A 65 0.48 -18.46 24.17
N LEU A 66 1.20 -17.53 23.55
CA LEU A 66 2.56 -17.72 23.05
C LEU A 66 3.64 -17.28 24.05
N HIS A 67 3.25 -16.86 25.26
CA HIS A 67 4.15 -16.39 26.32
C HIS A 67 5.12 -15.30 25.86
N VAL A 68 4.63 -14.36 25.05
CA VAL A 68 5.47 -13.29 24.48
C VAL A 68 5.89 -12.32 25.57
N ILE A 69 7.19 -12.02 25.62
CA ILE A 69 7.77 -10.91 26.35
C ILE A 69 8.67 -10.15 25.37
N GLY A 70 8.41 -8.86 25.17
CA GLY A 70 9.04 -8.06 24.11
C GLY A 70 8.08 -7.82 22.94
N MET A 71 8.60 -7.92 21.70
CA MET A 71 7.84 -7.61 20.48
C MET A 71 7.11 -8.82 19.91
N MET A 72 5.92 -8.59 19.37
CA MET A 72 5.21 -9.52 18.50
C MET A 72 4.51 -8.76 17.38
N ASN A 73 4.50 -9.36 16.20
CA ASN A 73 3.80 -8.89 15.02
C ASN A 73 2.77 -9.92 14.59
N ILE A 74 1.60 -9.47 14.16
CA ILE A 74 0.51 -10.33 13.69
C ILE A 74 -0.01 -9.79 12.37
N GLN A 75 -0.20 -10.70 11.42
CA GLN A 75 -0.86 -10.40 10.15
C GLN A 75 -2.28 -10.97 10.16
N PHE A 76 -3.25 -10.16 9.77
CA PHE A 76 -4.66 -10.53 9.71
C PHE A 76 -5.22 -10.33 8.30
N ILE A 77 -6.33 -11.03 8.01
CA ILE A 77 -7.22 -10.73 6.89
C ILE A 77 -8.59 -10.40 7.47
N VAL A 78 -9.18 -9.31 7.00
CA VAL A 78 -10.58 -8.96 7.28
C VAL A 78 -11.43 -9.21 6.05
N LEU A 79 -12.49 -9.99 6.21
CA LEU A 79 -13.45 -10.28 5.16
C LEU A 79 -14.87 -10.23 5.74
N LYS A 80 -15.69 -9.28 5.26
CA LYS A 80 -17.09 -9.11 5.72
C LYS A 80 -17.21 -9.02 7.25
N GLU A 81 -16.41 -8.16 7.89
CA GLU A 81 -16.35 -7.96 9.34
C GLU A 81 -15.79 -9.14 10.16
N GLU A 82 -15.35 -10.23 9.52
CA GLU A 82 -14.70 -11.36 10.18
C GLU A 82 -13.18 -11.23 10.10
N VAL A 83 -12.51 -11.49 11.22
CA VAL A 83 -11.05 -11.36 11.39
C VAL A 83 -10.42 -12.75 11.36
N TYR A 84 -9.51 -12.96 10.41
CA TYR A 84 -8.73 -14.19 10.28
C TYR A 84 -7.26 -13.89 10.55
N ILE A 85 -6.57 -14.81 11.26
CA ILE A 85 -5.13 -14.71 11.49
C ILE A 85 -4.41 -15.40 10.32
N ILE A 86 -3.43 -14.72 9.71
CA ILE A 86 -2.52 -15.32 8.73
C ILE A 86 -1.37 -16.00 9.48
N GLU A 87 -0.59 -15.20 10.21
CA GLU A 87 0.60 -15.64 10.94
C GLU A 87 0.89 -14.74 12.13
N VAL A 88 1.71 -15.26 13.05
CA VAL A 88 2.23 -14.52 14.20
C VAL A 88 3.74 -14.65 14.22
N ASN A 89 4.42 -13.52 14.32
CA ASN A 89 5.87 -13.40 14.40
C ASN A 89 6.23 -12.87 15.81
N PRO A 90 6.63 -13.72 16.77
CA PRO A 90 6.98 -13.31 18.14
C PRO A 90 8.38 -12.66 18.19
N ARG A 91 8.56 -11.61 17.40
CA ARG A 91 9.79 -10.81 17.27
C ARG A 91 9.45 -9.43 16.70
N SER A 92 10.46 -8.56 16.63
CA SER A 92 10.34 -7.31 15.89
C SER A 92 10.05 -7.58 14.40
N SER A 93 9.15 -6.78 13.84
CA SER A 93 8.86 -6.72 12.40
C SER A 93 9.62 -5.57 11.74
N ARG A 94 9.46 -5.46 10.42
CA ARG A 94 9.97 -4.35 9.61
C ARG A 94 9.17 -3.05 9.78
N THR A 95 7.94 -3.12 10.33
CA THR A 95 7.05 -1.96 10.49
C THR A 95 7.28 -1.18 11.78
N VAL A 96 7.99 -1.78 12.74
CA VAL A 96 8.31 -1.16 14.04
C VAL A 96 8.97 0.22 13.93
N PRO A 97 9.95 0.47 13.04
CA PRO A 97 10.59 1.78 12.95
C PRO A 97 9.63 2.91 12.57
N TYR A 98 8.77 2.69 11.57
CA TYR A 98 7.88 3.74 11.09
C TYR A 98 6.70 3.96 12.05
N ILE A 99 6.12 2.89 12.62
CA ILE A 99 5.04 3.06 13.60
C ILE A 99 5.56 3.77 14.85
N SER A 100 6.78 3.47 15.31
CA SER A 100 7.43 4.18 16.42
C SER A 100 7.63 5.66 16.10
N LYS A 101 8.02 5.99 14.86
CA LYS A 101 8.21 7.37 14.41
C LYS A 101 6.90 8.16 14.45
N VAL A 102 5.82 7.58 13.95
CA VAL A 102 4.54 8.27 13.76
C VAL A 102 3.75 8.35 15.07
N THR A 103 3.84 7.34 15.93
CA THR A 103 3.15 7.30 17.23
C THR A 103 3.93 7.95 18.36
N GLY A 104 5.26 8.10 18.21
CA GLY A 104 6.20 8.52 19.25
C GLY A 104 6.42 7.49 20.36
N ILE A 105 5.93 6.27 20.18
CA ILE A 105 6.21 5.16 21.09
C ILE A 105 7.61 4.62 20.77
N PRO A 106 8.56 4.61 21.72
CA PRO A 106 9.87 4.03 21.52
C PRO A 106 9.78 2.49 21.67
N ALA A 107 9.12 1.82 20.71
CA ALA A 107 8.68 0.43 20.85
C ALA A 107 9.82 -0.54 21.21
N ILE A 108 11.00 -0.38 20.59
CA ILE A 108 12.18 -1.21 20.89
C ILE A 108 12.67 -1.00 22.32
N ALA A 109 12.67 0.24 22.83
CA ALA A 109 13.08 0.52 24.20
C ALA A 109 12.09 -0.07 25.21
N LEU A 110 10.78 0.07 24.96
CA LEU A 110 9.74 -0.52 25.81
C LEU A 110 9.82 -2.05 25.81
N ALA A 111 9.97 -2.68 24.64
CA ALA A 111 10.13 -4.12 24.54
C ALA A 111 11.39 -4.62 25.26
N THR A 112 12.50 -3.89 25.16
CA THR A 112 13.74 -4.23 25.87
C THR A 112 13.54 -4.19 27.39
N ARG A 113 12.93 -3.12 27.91
CA ARG A 113 12.62 -2.99 29.33
C ARG A 113 11.65 -4.08 29.81
N ALA A 114 10.65 -4.43 29.00
CA ALA A 114 9.73 -5.53 29.29
C ALA A 114 10.46 -6.88 29.38
N MET A 115 11.39 -7.15 28.46
CA MET A 115 12.26 -8.34 28.51
C MET A 115 13.17 -8.37 29.76
N LEU A 116 13.49 -7.20 30.33
CA LEU A 116 14.25 -7.07 31.58
C LEU A 116 13.35 -7.13 32.84
N GLY A 117 12.04 -7.34 32.69
CA GLY A 117 11.09 -7.55 33.78
C GLY A 117 10.30 -6.31 34.22
N GLU A 118 10.45 -5.17 33.55
CA GLU A 118 9.62 -3.99 33.83
C GLU A 118 8.21 -4.11 33.22
N LYS A 119 7.19 -3.56 33.89
CA LYS A 119 5.81 -3.61 33.43
C LYS A 119 5.47 -2.44 32.51
N LEU A 120 4.70 -2.68 31.45
CA LEU A 120 4.30 -1.65 30.49
C LEU A 120 3.47 -0.54 31.14
N ALA A 121 2.66 -0.88 32.14
CA ALA A 121 1.86 0.09 32.89
C ALA A 121 2.70 1.20 33.53
N ASP A 122 3.96 0.91 33.88
CA ASP A 122 4.86 1.84 34.58
C ASP A 122 5.69 2.70 33.59
N MET A 123 5.55 2.47 32.28
CA MET A 123 6.39 3.10 31.24
C MET A 123 5.74 4.35 30.61
N GLY A 124 4.55 4.78 31.04
CA GLY A 124 3.93 6.04 30.62
C GLY A 124 3.19 6.02 29.27
N TYR A 125 3.08 4.86 28.62
CA TYR A 125 2.34 4.70 27.35
C TYR A 125 1.02 3.94 27.48
N GLY A 126 0.72 3.39 28.66
CA GLY A 126 -0.49 2.61 28.92
C GLY A 126 -0.47 1.23 28.27
N THR A 127 -1.64 0.61 28.18
CA THR A 127 -1.84 -0.74 27.60
C THR A 127 -3.07 -0.74 26.70
N GLY A 128 -3.23 -1.79 25.88
CA GLY A 128 -4.26 -1.87 24.85
C GLY A 128 -3.85 -1.16 23.56
N LEU A 129 -4.85 -0.75 22.77
CA LEU A 129 -4.62 0.04 21.56
C LEU A 129 -4.31 1.49 21.93
N PHE A 130 -3.16 1.99 21.49
CA PHE A 130 -2.75 3.36 21.73
C PHE A 130 -3.59 4.34 20.91
N ARG A 131 -3.67 5.59 21.38
CA ARG A 131 -4.38 6.67 20.69
C ARG A 131 -3.78 6.93 19.31
N LYS A 132 -4.61 7.43 18.38
CA LYS A 132 -4.16 7.86 17.05
C LYS A 132 -3.22 9.07 17.18
N SER A 133 -2.21 9.16 16.32
CA SER A 133 -1.21 10.24 16.37
C SER A 133 -1.70 11.61 15.88
N GLY A 134 -2.86 11.66 15.22
CA GLY A 134 -3.36 12.84 14.51
C GLY A 134 -2.80 13.00 13.09
N TYR A 135 -1.98 12.05 12.62
CA TYR A 135 -1.44 11.99 11.26
C TYR A 135 -1.80 10.68 10.58
N TYR A 136 -1.95 10.73 9.26
CA TYR A 136 -1.84 9.58 8.39
C TYR A 136 -0.38 9.38 8.00
N ALA A 137 0.06 8.14 8.04
CA ALA A 137 1.37 7.72 7.60
C ALA A 137 1.23 6.56 6.61
N ILE A 138 1.73 6.78 5.41
CA ILE A 138 1.67 5.85 4.29
C ILE A 138 3.07 5.32 4.04
N LYS A 139 3.26 4.03 4.31
CA LYS A 139 4.48 3.31 3.98
C LYS A 139 4.34 2.74 2.58
N LEU A 140 5.16 3.21 1.64
CA LEU A 140 5.17 2.72 0.27
C LEU A 140 6.48 1.98 -0.01
N PRO A 141 6.44 0.74 -0.53
CA PRO A 141 7.63 -0.03 -0.85
C PRO A 141 8.35 0.51 -2.08
N VAL A 142 9.68 0.49 -2.04
CA VAL A 142 10.57 0.84 -3.14
C VAL A 142 11.27 -0.41 -3.65
N PHE A 143 11.34 -0.54 -4.97
CA PHE A 143 11.87 -1.70 -5.65
C PHE A 143 13.17 -1.34 -6.39
N SER A 144 14.07 -2.30 -6.55
CA SER A 144 15.31 -2.16 -7.32
C SER A 144 15.19 -2.82 -8.70
N PHE A 145 14.01 -2.76 -9.33
CA PHE A 145 13.75 -3.47 -10.59
C PHE A 145 14.61 -2.96 -11.76
N GLU A 146 15.03 -1.70 -11.71
CA GLU A 146 15.97 -1.10 -12.65
C GLU A 146 17.37 -1.74 -12.58
N LYS A 147 17.74 -2.31 -11.43
CA LYS A 147 19.05 -2.94 -11.21
C LYS A 147 19.10 -4.43 -11.61
N ILE A 148 17.95 -5.09 -11.74
CA ILE A 148 17.87 -6.53 -11.98
C ILE A 148 17.25 -6.81 -13.35
N ILE A 149 18.11 -6.95 -14.35
CA ILE A 149 17.72 -7.26 -15.73
C ILE A 149 17.08 -8.66 -15.80
N GLY A 150 15.97 -8.80 -16.51
CA GLY A 150 15.29 -10.07 -16.73
C GLY A 150 14.40 -10.56 -15.59
N ALA A 151 14.31 -9.83 -14.47
CA ALA A 151 13.38 -10.15 -13.39
C ALA A 151 11.97 -9.60 -13.66
N ASP A 152 10.93 -10.39 -13.34
CA ASP A 152 9.54 -9.94 -13.40
C ASP A 152 9.27 -8.88 -12.32
N THR A 153 8.75 -7.74 -12.74
CA THR A 153 8.40 -6.61 -11.88
C THR A 153 6.98 -6.69 -11.33
N SER A 154 6.21 -7.74 -11.67
CA SER A 154 4.90 -7.95 -11.06
C SER A 154 4.99 -8.37 -9.60
N LEU A 155 4.07 -7.84 -8.78
CA LEU A 155 3.93 -8.20 -7.37
C LEU A 155 3.18 -9.53 -7.19
N GLY A 156 3.43 -10.20 -6.07
CA GLY A 156 2.82 -11.48 -5.72
C GLY A 156 3.08 -11.86 -4.26
N PRO A 157 2.94 -13.14 -3.88
CA PRO A 157 3.03 -13.58 -2.48
C PRO A 157 4.47 -13.63 -1.94
N GLU A 158 5.47 -13.30 -2.75
CA GLU A 158 6.89 -13.26 -2.39
C GLU A 158 7.35 -11.81 -2.43
N MET A 159 8.02 -11.36 -1.36
CA MET A 159 8.55 -10.00 -1.23
C MET A 159 9.68 -9.73 -2.23
N LYS A 160 9.66 -8.55 -2.86
CA LYS A 160 10.69 -8.08 -3.80
C LYS A 160 11.21 -6.69 -3.49
N SER A 161 10.52 -5.93 -2.64
CA SER A 161 10.93 -4.57 -2.27
C SER A 161 12.28 -4.59 -1.54
N THR A 162 13.07 -3.55 -1.76
CA THR A 162 14.41 -3.38 -1.17
C THR A 162 14.46 -2.25 -0.15
N GLY A 163 13.43 -1.41 -0.12
CA GLY A 163 13.32 -0.29 0.79
C GLY A 163 11.88 0.19 0.89
N GLU A 164 11.69 1.28 1.62
CA GLU A 164 10.39 1.90 1.84
C GLU A 164 10.54 3.41 2.01
N VAL A 165 9.50 4.13 1.64
CA VAL A 165 9.36 5.57 1.85
C VAL A 165 8.10 5.83 2.66
N LEU A 166 8.10 6.97 3.36
CA LEU A 166 7.03 7.32 4.28
C LEU A 166 6.43 8.67 3.89
N GLY A 167 5.17 8.67 3.46
CA GLY A 167 4.38 9.88 3.29
C GLY A 167 3.59 10.17 4.55
N ILE A 168 3.77 11.35 5.16
CA ILE A 168 3.04 11.76 6.37
C ILE A 168 2.27 13.04 6.07
N SER A 169 0.99 13.07 6.41
CA SER A 169 0.18 14.29 6.44
C SER A 169 -1.00 14.13 7.42
N LYS A 170 -1.66 15.23 7.76
CA LYS A 170 -2.96 15.20 8.46
C LYS A 170 -4.09 14.81 7.52
N ASP A 171 -3.90 14.96 6.21
CA ASP A 171 -4.82 14.50 5.17
C ASP A 171 -4.34 13.16 4.59
N TYR A 172 -5.26 12.20 4.46
CA TYR A 172 -4.96 10.86 3.96
C TYR A 172 -4.47 10.87 2.51
N ASN A 173 -5.13 11.63 1.63
CA ASN A 173 -4.80 11.65 0.21
C ASN A 173 -3.47 12.35 -0.03
N GLU A 174 -3.20 13.43 0.70
CA GLU A 174 -1.92 14.11 0.65
C GLU A 174 -0.78 13.22 1.18
N ALA A 175 -1.00 12.46 2.27
CA ALA A 175 -0.02 11.51 2.76
C ALA A 175 0.28 10.41 1.72
N LEU A 176 -0.73 9.95 0.98
CA LEU A 176 -0.57 9.01 -0.12
C LEU A 176 0.27 9.60 -1.25
N LEU A 177 -0.05 10.82 -1.71
CA LEU A 177 0.71 11.48 -2.77
C LEU A 177 2.17 11.70 -2.36
N LYS A 178 2.43 12.09 -1.11
CA LYS A 178 3.81 12.20 -0.57
C LYS A 178 4.56 10.87 -0.63
N ALA A 179 3.89 9.76 -0.32
CA ALA A 179 4.50 8.43 -0.37
C ALA A 179 4.78 7.99 -1.80
N PHE A 180 3.85 8.22 -2.73
CA PHE A 180 4.06 7.94 -4.15
C PHE A 180 5.20 8.79 -4.74
N ASP A 181 5.19 10.09 -4.48
CA ASP A 181 6.23 11.03 -4.95
C ASP A 181 7.60 10.67 -4.39
N GLY A 182 7.69 10.38 -3.08
CA GLY A 182 8.92 9.87 -2.46
C GLY A 182 9.39 8.53 -3.03
N GLY A 183 8.46 7.71 -3.54
CA GLY A 183 8.74 6.44 -4.22
C GLY A 183 9.05 6.57 -5.71
N GLY A 184 9.12 7.81 -6.24
CA GLY A 184 9.38 8.08 -7.65
C GLY A 184 8.18 7.85 -8.57
N VAL A 185 6.97 7.83 -8.02
CA VAL A 185 5.72 7.70 -8.79
C VAL A 185 4.94 9.01 -8.70
N SER A 186 4.90 9.74 -9.81
CA SER A 186 4.16 11.00 -9.89
C SER A 186 3.11 10.92 -10.99
N LEU A 187 1.88 11.33 -10.67
CA LEU A 187 0.78 11.39 -11.61
C LEU A 187 0.26 12.83 -11.68
N PRO A 188 0.55 13.57 -12.75
CA PRO A 188 -0.04 14.88 -12.99
C PRO A 188 -1.56 14.78 -13.19
N LYS A 189 -2.28 15.85 -12.86
CA LYS A 189 -3.75 15.89 -12.99
C LYS A 189 -4.27 15.67 -14.41
N ASP A 190 -3.49 16.01 -15.42
CA ASP A 190 -3.81 15.80 -16.85
C ASP A 190 -2.96 14.69 -17.50
N GLY A 191 -2.38 13.82 -16.66
CA GLY A 191 -1.45 12.78 -17.05
C GLY A 191 -2.04 11.77 -18.03
N LYS A 192 -1.17 11.24 -18.90
CA LYS A 192 -1.53 10.17 -19.86
C LYS A 192 -1.36 8.81 -19.18
N ILE A 193 -2.44 8.04 -19.13
CA ILE A 193 -2.49 6.75 -18.44
C ILE A 193 -2.75 5.63 -19.46
N ILE A 194 -1.84 4.67 -19.55
CA ILE A 194 -2.04 3.46 -20.36
C ILE A 194 -2.69 2.38 -19.50
N VAL A 195 -3.83 1.87 -19.93
CA VAL A 195 -4.60 0.83 -19.24
C VAL A 195 -4.57 -0.45 -20.07
N THR A 196 -3.94 -1.50 -19.53
CA THR A 196 -3.86 -2.80 -20.20
C THR A 196 -3.96 -3.93 -19.18
N VAL A 197 -5.17 -4.42 -18.99
CA VAL A 197 -5.50 -5.41 -17.95
C VAL A 197 -5.91 -6.76 -18.56
N ARG A 198 -5.73 -7.84 -17.80
CA ARG A 198 -6.26 -9.17 -18.15
C ARG A 198 -7.79 -9.19 -18.10
N ASP A 199 -8.40 -10.14 -18.81
CA ASP A 199 -9.86 -10.18 -19.00
C ASP A 199 -10.66 -10.17 -17.71
N LYS A 200 -10.23 -10.92 -16.70
CA LYS A 200 -10.95 -11.02 -15.42
C LYS A 200 -10.97 -9.72 -14.60
N ASP A 201 -10.09 -8.77 -14.89
CA ASP A 201 -10.05 -7.48 -14.17
C ASP A 201 -10.73 -6.36 -14.98
N LYS A 202 -11.26 -6.64 -16.18
CA LYS A 202 -11.89 -5.62 -17.03
C LYS A 202 -13.13 -5.00 -16.38
N ALA A 203 -13.97 -5.81 -15.74
CA ALA A 203 -15.14 -5.29 -15.04
C ALA A 203 -14.73 -4.35 -13.89
N GLU A 204 -13.73 -4.76 -13.11
CA GLU A 204 -13.22 -3.99 -11.98
C GLU A 204 -12.58 -2.66 -12.42
N VAL A 205 -11.74 -2.69 -13.47
CA VAL A 205 -11.10 -1.47 -13.97
C VAL A 205 -12.14 -0.50 -14.57
N CYS A 206 -13.21 -1.01 -15.21
CA CYS A 206 -14.30 -0.16 -15.69
C CYS A 206 -15.01 0.53 -14.52
N GLU A 207 -15.39 -0.19 -13.47
CA GLU A 207 -16.02 0.42 -12.29
C GLU A 207 -15.10 1.45 -11.62
N MET A 208 -13.81 1.14 -11.49
CA MET A 208 -12.81 2.06 -10.96
C MET A 208 -12.73 3.35 -11.78
N LEU A 209 -12.67 3.25 -13.11
CA LEU A 209 -12.47 4.41 -13.98
C LEU A 209 -13.70 5.31 -14.12
N LYS A 210 -14.91 4.83 -13.78
CA LYS A 210 -16.12 5.66 -13.71
C LYS A 210 -16.00 6.80 -12.68
N GLU A 211 -15.26 6.58 -11.59
CA GLU A 211 -15.02 7.61 -10.55
C GLU A 211 -14.26 8.83 -11.09
N PHE A 212 -13.61 8.70 -12.26
CA PHE A 212 -12.73 9.71 -12.85
C PHE A 212 -13.29 10.34 -14.13
N LYS A 213 -14.60 10.22 -14.37
CA LYS A 213 -15.26 10.75 -15.58
C LYS A 213 -15.03 12.25 -15.78
N ASP A 214 -14.99 13.02 -14.68
CA ASP A 214 -14.79 14.47 -14.69
C ASP A 214 -13.32 14.88 -14.42
N SER A 215 -12.39 13.92 -14.54
CA SER A 215 -10.95 14.18 -14.42
C SER A 215 -10.34 14.69 -15.73
N GLN A 216 -9.11 15.21 -15.67
CA GLN A 216 -8.34 15.60 -16.85
C GLN A 216 -7.43 14.47 -17.36
N PHE A 217 -7.50 13.28 -16.74
CA PHE A 217 -6.69 12.13 -17.13
C PHE A 217 -7.00 11.70 -18.56
N LYS A 218 -5.95 11.35 -19.31
CA LYS A 218 -6.07 10.91 -20.70
C LYS A 218 -5.81 9.41 -20.77
N PHE A 219 -6.86 8.62 -20.92
CA PHE A 219 -6.73 7.16 -20.99
C PHE A 219 -6.36 6.67 -22.39
N TYR A 220 -5.42 5.74 -22.45
CA TYR A 220 -5.05 4.98 -23.64
C TYR A 220 -5.18 3.50 -23.30
N ALA A 221 -5.73 2.67 -24.18
CA ALA A 221 -5.95 1.27 -23.87
C ALA A 221 -5.70 0.34 -25.07
N THR A 222 -5.20 -0.86 -24.76
CA THR A 222 -5.04 -1.94 -25.75
C THR A 222 -6.38 -2.45 -26.24
N PRO A 223 -6.50 -3.03 -27.45
CA PRO A 223 -7.79 -3.28 -28.10
C PRO A 223 -8.84 -3.99 -27.23
N GLY A 224 -8.43 -5.02 -26.50
CA GLY A 224 -9.32 -5.78 -25.62
C GLY A 224 -9.76 -5.01 -24.37
N THR A 225 -8.89 -4.20 -23.77
CA THR A 225 -9.23 -3.34 -22.63
C THR A 225 -10.08 -2.16 -23.09
N ARG A 226 -9.71 -1.52 -24.21
CA ARG A 226 -10.45 -0.40 -24.80
C ARG A 226 -11.89 -0.76 -25.11
N LYS A 227 -12.13 -1.94 -25.70
CA LYS A 227 -13.50 -2.41 -25.99
C LYS A 227 -14.37 -2.39 -24.72
N ALA A 228 -13.86 -2.95 -23.62
CA ALA A 228 -14.59 -2.98 -22.35
C ALA A 228 -14.80 -1.59 -21.74
N LEU A 229 -13.80 -0.69 -21.86
CA LEU A 229 -13.93 0.70 -21.39
C LEU A 229 -15.00 1.46 -22.16
N LEU A 230 -15.02 1.37 -23.49
CA LEU A 230 -16.03 2.01 -24.32
C LEU A 230 -17.44 1.47 -24.06
N GLU A 231 -17.58 0.15 -23.89
CA GLU A 231 -18.86 -0.49 -23.50
C GLU A 231 -19.35 0.00 -22.13
N ALA A 232 -18.44 0.37 -21.22
CA ALA A 232 -18.75 0.97 -19.93
C ALA A 232 -18.95 2.50 -19.97
N GLY A 233 -18.86 3.12 -21.15
CA GLY A 233 -19.04 4.57 -21.34
C GLY A 233 -17.81 5.41 -20.96
N ILE A 234 -16.62 4.82 -20.94
CA ILE A 234 -15.36 5.46 -20.56
C ILE A 234 -14.55 5.71 -21.83
N ASP A 235 -14.23 6.98 -22.10
CA ASP A 235 -13.42 7.32 -23.26
C ASP A 235 -11.97 6.88 -23.07
N ALA A 236 -11.42 6.25 -24.10
CA ALA A 236 -10.04 5.79 -24.13
C ALA A 236 -9.53 5.77 -25.57
N LYS A 237 -8.37 6.39 -25.77
CA LYS A 237 -7.68 6.40 -27.07
C LYS A 237 -7.09 5.01 -27.36
N PRO A 238 -7.10 4.56 -28.63
CA PRO A 238 -6.47 3.29 -28.98
C PRO A 238 -4.95 3.38 -28.87
N VAL A 239 -4.33 2.32 -28.36
CA VAL A 239 -2.89 2.08 -28.47
C VAL A 239 -2.65 0.61 -28.76
N ASN A 240 -1.77 0.30 -29.71
CA ASN A 240 -1.43 -1.08 -30.03
C ASN A 240 -0.49 -1.68 -28.97
N LYS A 241 -0.53 -3.02 -28.83
CA LYS A 241 0.42 -3.75 -27.97
C LYS A 241 1.86 -3.55 -28.48
N LEU A 242 2.85 -3.88 -27.64
CA LEU A 242 4.28 -3.72 -27.93
C LEU A 242 4.71 -4.25 -29.30
N THR A 243 4.20 -5.41 -29.73
CA THR A 243 4.57 -6.05 -31.00
C THR A 243 3.64 -5.67 -32.18
N GLY A 244 2.75 -4.69 -32.00
CA GLY A 244 1.82 -4.23 -33.02
C GLY A 244 2.32 -3.02 -33.80
N GLU A 245 1.55 -2.62 -34.82
CA GLU A 245 1.83 -1.44 -35.66
C GLU A 245 1.78 -0.14 -34.85
N SER A 246 2.52 0.87 -35.30
CA SER A 246 2.50 2.21 -34.69
C SER A 246 1.15 2.93 -34.90
N PRO A 247 0.70 3.76 -33.94
CA PRO A 247 1.31 4.01 -32.63
C PRO A 247 1.06 2.86 -31.64
N ASN A 248 2.14 2.32 -31.08
CA ASN A 248 2.10 1.27 -30.07
C ASN A 248 2.62 1.77 -28.71
N ILE A 249 2.57 0.93 -27.69
CA ILE A 249 3.03 1.31 -26.34
C ILE A 249 4.53 1.68 -26.32
N MET A 250 5.39 1.05 -27.14
CA MET A 250 6.81 1.43 -27.22
C MET A 250 6.96 2.88 -27.66
N ASP A 251 6.27 3.26 -28.73
CA ASP A 251 6.33 4.61 -29.30
C ASP A 251 5.93 5.66 -28.25
N MET A 252 4.89 5.36 -27.48
CA MET A 252 4.41 6.24 -26.41
C MET A 252 5.38 6.33 -25.22
N LEU A 253 6.06 5.23 -24.86
CA LEU A 253 7.05 5.26 -23.77
C LEU A 253 8.31 6.02 -24.19
N HIS A 254 8.77 5.83 -25.42
CA HIS A 254 9.91 6.58 -25.96
C HIS A 254 9.64 8.08 -26.10
N SER A 255 8.38 8.49 -26.30
CA SER A 255 8.04 9.92 -26.35
C SER A 255 8.13 10.61 -24.99
N GLY A 256 8.23 9.87 -23.88
CA GLY A 256 8.30 10.42 -22.52
C GLY A 256 6.99 11.00 -21.99
N ASP A 257 5.90 10.87 -22.73
CA ASP A 257 4.63 11.55 -22.41
C ASP A 257 3.69 10.72 -21.53
N VAL A 258 4.04 9.47 -21.23
CA VAL A 258 3.22 8.56 -20.42
C VAL A 258 3.54 8.76 -18.95
N SER A 259 2.54 9.15 -18.15
CA SER A 259 2.70 9.38 -16.72
C SER A 259 2.55 8.09 -15.90
N LEU A 260 1.68 7.18 -16.35
CA LEU A 260 1.38 5.95 -15.62
C LEU A 260 0.96 4.81 -16.55
N ILE A 261 1.42 3.60 -16.25
CA ILE A 261 0.89 2.37 -16.83
C ILE A 261 0.17 1.58 -15.73
N ILE A 262 -1.08 1.17 -16.01
CA ILE A 262 -1.84 0.22 -15.21
C ILE A 262 -1.83 -1.13 -15.95
N ASN A 263 -1.08 -2.09 -15.42
CA ASN A 263 -0.94 -3.41 -16.03
C ASN A 263 -1.14 -4.55 -15.03
N THR A 264 -2.28 -5.25 -15.11
CA THR A 264 -2.49 -6.43 -14.27
C THR A 264 -1.84 -7.68 -14.88
N PRO A 265 -1.00 -8.41 -14.13
CA PRO A 265 -0.22 -9.52 -14.66
C PRO A 265 -1.12 -10.72 -14.99
N THR A 266 -0.88 -11.35 -16.14
CA THR A 266 -1.50 -12.64 -16.49
C THR A 266 -0.76 -13.79 -15.81
N HIS A 267 -1.46 -14.87 -15.49
CA HIS A 267 -0.88 -15.99 -14.75
C HIS A 267 0.27 -16.67 -15.52
N GLY A 268 1.38 -16.99 -14.84
CA GLY A 268 2.42 -17.88 -15.36
C GLY A 268 3.83 -17.34 -15.61
N ARG A 269 4.23 -16.16 -15.07
CA ARG A 269 5.60 -15.58 -15.13
C ARG A 269 6.34 -15.85 -16.46
N ARG A 270 5.63 -15.70 -17.58
CA ARG A 270 6.11 -16.06 -18.92
C ARG A 270 6.80 -14.87 -19.59
N PRO A 271 8.14 -14.88 -19.78
CA PRO A 271 8.89 -13.73 -20.30
C PRO A 271 8.55 -13.37 -21.75
N ASP A 272 8.04 -14.34 -22.52
CA ASP A 272 7.62 -14.18 -23.91
C ASP A 272 6.39 -13.26 -24.06
N ARG A 273 5.57 -13.13 -23.01
CA ARG A 273 4.33 -12.36 -23.06
C ARG A 273 4.58 -10.86 -23.05
N ASP A 274 3.81 -10.15 -23.87
CA ASP A 274 3.82 -8.68 -23.95
C ASP A 274 3.69 -8.00 -22.59
N GLY A 275 2.87 -8.53 -21.68
CA GLY A 275 2.71 -7.95 -20.35
C GLY A 275 4.02 -7.94 -19.54
N PHE A 276 4.83 -9.00 -19.62
CA PHE A 276 6.13 -9.04 -18.94
C PHE A 276 7.08 -8.01 -19.55
N LYS A 277 7.19 -8.00 -20.89
CA LYS A 277 8.04 -7.06 -21.63
C LYS A 277 7.65 -5.61 -21.35
N LEU A 278 6.34 -5.32 -21.30
CA LEU A 278 5.82 -3.98 -21.03
C LEU A 278 6.32 -3.44 -19.69
N ARG A 279 6.18 -4.24 -18.63
CA ARG A 279 6.59 -3.77 -17.31
C ARG A 279 8.11 -3.60 -17.21
N ARG A 280 8.89 -4.40 -17.95
CA ARG A 280 10.34 -4.21 -18.06
C ARG A 280 10.70 -2.90 -18.76
N ILE A 281 10.12 -2.67 -19.93
CA ILE A 281 10.36 -1.47 -20.71
C ILE A 281 9.91 -0.23 -19.93
N ALA A 282 8.78 -0.29 -19.22
CA ALA A 282 8.31 0.81 -18.39
C ALA A 282 9.34 1.21 -17.31
N VAL A 283 9.92 0.23 -16.62
CA VAL A 283 11.00 0.48 -15.64
C VAL A 283 12.23 1.07 -16.33
N GLU A 284 12.61 0.54 -17.49
CA GLU A 284 13.78 1.00 -18.26
C GLU A 284 13.58 2.41 -18.86
N SER A 285 12.34 2.81 -19.18
CA SER A 285 11.98 4.14 -19.66
C SER A 285 11.72 5.15 -18.53
N GLY A 286 11.83 4.72 -17.26
CA GLY A 286 11.51 5.57 -16.10
C GLY A 286 10.01 5.88 -15.96
N THR A 287 9.14 5.12 -16.63
CA THR A 287 7.69 5.27 -16.54
C THR A 287 7.11 4.37 -15.46
N SER A 288 6.41 4.94 -14.48
CA SER A 288 5.79 4.18 -13.41
C SER A 288 4.76 3.18 -13.94
N CYS A 289 4.87 1.92 -13.50
CA CYS A 289 3.95 0.85 -13.87
C CYS A 289 3.36 0.18 -12.63
N LEU A 290 2.08 0.40 -12.36
CA LEU A 290 1.36 -0.21 -11.25
C LEU A 290 0.68 -1.51 -11.69
N THR A 291 0.95 -2.59 -10.93
CA THR A 291 0.37 -3.92 -11.20
C THR A 291 -0.82 -4.29 -10.32
N SER A 292 -1.13 -3.42 -9.36
CA SER A 292 -2.27 -3.49 -8.44
C SER A 292 -3.30 -2.44 -8.84
N LEU A 293 -4.56 -2.86 -9.04
CA LEU A 293 -5.65 -1.93 -9.27
C LEU A 293 -5.96 -1.11 -8.01
N ASP A 294 -5.76 -1.68 -6.82
CA ASP A 294 -5.99 -0.99 -5.55
C ASP A 294 -5.00 0.19 -5.40
N ALA A 295 -3.71 -0.04 -5.67
CA ALA A 295 -2.69 1.00 -5.67
C ALA A 295 -2.93 2.07 -6.75
N ALA A 296 -3.31 1.64 -7.96
CA ALA A 296 -3.63 2.58 -9.05
C ALA A 296 -4.84 3.47 -8.71
N LYS A 297 -5.89 2.87 -8.14
CA LYS A 297 -7.07 3.60 -7.66
C LYS A 297 -6.70 4.61 -6.59
N ALA A 298 -5.88 4.22 -5.60
CA ALA A 298 -5.42 5.10 -4.54
C ALA A 298 -4.67 6.32 -5.10
N LEU A 299 -3.68 6.09 -5.97
CA LEU A 299 -2.91 7.17 -6.61
C LEU A 299 -3.81 8.12 -7.42
N MET A 300 -4.65 7.58 -8.30
CA MET A 300 -5.55 8.38 -9.13
C MET A 300 -6.55 9.18 -8.29
N ARG A 301 -7.14 8.57 -7.26
CA ARG A 301 -8.11 9.22 -6.37
C ARG A 301 -7.47 10.34 -5.59
N SER A 302 -6.29 10.11 -5.01
CA SER A 302 -5.58 11.15 -4.27
C SER A 302 -5.17 12.30 -5.19
N THR A 303 -4.70 12.01 -6.41
CA THR A 303 -4.37 13.03 -7.42
C THR A 303 -5.59 13.86 -7.82
N PHE A 304 -6.74 13.21 -7.98
CA PHE A 304 -7.99 13.87 -8.37
C PHE A 304 -8.54 14.78 -7.26
N ILE A 305 -8.50 14.33 -6.00
CA ILE A 305 -9.09 15.05 -4.86
C ILE A 305 -8.19 16.18 -4.36
N VAL A 306 -6.87 15.97 -4.33
CA VAL A 306 -5.94 16.97 -3.79
C VAL A 306 -5.87 18.15 -4.76
N PRO A 307 -6.23 19.38 -4.34
CA PRO A 307 -6.47 20.49 -5.27
C PRO A 307 -5.19 21.07 -5.89
N SER A 308 -4.05 20.95 -5.21
CA SER A 308 -2.76 21.54 -5.60
C SER A 308 -1.70 20.46 -5.72
N ASP A 309 -0.86 20.56 -6.75
CA ASP A 309 0.33 19.70 -6.89
C ASP A 309 1.41 20.04 -5.86
N LYS A 310 1.31 21.21 -5.22
CA LYS A 310 2.15 21.55 -4.05
C LYS A 310 1.56 20.92 -2.80
N MET A 311 2.28 19.95 -2.24
CA MET A 311 2.00 19.33 -0.96
C MET A 311 2.60 20.15 0.19
N SER A 312 1.96 20.13 1.35
CA SER A 312 2.46 20.75 2.58
C SER A 312 3.73 20.06 3.07
N LEU A 313 4.64 20.80 3.69
CA LEU A 313 5.80 20.21 4.36
C LEU A 313 5.38 19.66 5.72
N THR A 314 5.84 18.45 6.04
CA THR A 314 5.65 17.83 7.35
C THR A 314 7.01 17.62 7.98
N ASP A 315 7.29 18.37 9.05
CA ASP A 315 8.51 18.20 9.83
C ASP A 315 8.41 16.93 10.69
N ILE A 316 9.10 15.89 10.24
CA ILE A 316 9.12 14.59 10.90
C ILE A 316 9.93 14.59 12.22
N ALA A 317 10.79 15.57 12.45
CA ALA A 317 11.56 15.71 13.68
C ALA A 317 10.72 16.31 14.80
N THR A 318 9.73 17.14 14.46
CA THR A 318 8.86 17.82 15.42
C THR A 318 7.40 17.40 15.28
N LEU A 319 7.12 16.14 14.91
CA LEU A 319 5.74 15.63 14.86
C LEU A 319 5.07 15.88 16.22
N LYS A 320 4.19 16.89 16.25
CA LYS A 320 3.35 17.16 17.41
C LYS A 320 2.32 16.06 17.46
N ILE A 321 2.65 14.95 18.10
CA ILE A 321 1.68 13.91 18.45
C ILE A 321 0.73 14.62 19.41
N THR A 322 -0.46 14.96 18.93
CA THR A 322 -1.40 15.76 19.70
C THR A 322 -1.68 15.04 21.02
N PRO A 323 -1.41 15.68 22.17
CA PRO A 323 -1.96 15.23 23.42
C PRO A 323 -3.43 15.65 23.41
N ASP A 324 -4.32 14.85 22.84
CA ASP A 324 -5.74 15.09 23.08
C ASP A 324 -6.06 14.64 24.51
N VAL A 325 -5.98 15.65 25.39
CA VAL A 325 -6.90 16.03 26.46
C VAL A 325 -7.57 14.87 27.21
N LYS A 326 -7.20 14.81 28.51
CA LYS A 326 -7.87 14.18 29.66
C LYS A 326 -9.15 13.39 29.39
#